data_AF-A0A396TU50-F1
#
_entry.id   AF-A0A396TU50-F1
#
_cell.length_a   1.000
_cell.length_b   1.000
_cell.length_c   1.000
_cell.angle_alpha   90.00
_cell.angle_beta   90.00
_cell.angle_gamma   90.00
#
_symmetry.space_group_name_H-M   'P 1'
#
loop_
_entity.id
_entity.type
_entity.pdbx_description
1 polymer ?
#
loop_
_entity_poly.entity_id
_entity_poly.type
_entity_poly.pdbx_seq_one_letter_code
_entity_poly.pdbx_strand_id
1 'polypeptide(L)'
;MKKKFVNKCLIGLSFAGLLATNSVLAVNKVDGNEQVKNTSECGIITLYNKPPATKDIHFASINSIDGVTTSLESGSFTLTPGKHIIRVIEHVRENSITRRRGEAKNYHIIEFQVEAGKKYALGAKYNRKNRNKFKTGEYWTPVVWKTSEVDCKL
;
A
#
# COMPACT_ATOMS: atom_id res chain seq x y z
N MET A 1 36.64 -40.32 32.20
CA MET A 1 35.89 -40.61 33.45
C MET A 1 34.52 -41.15 33.04
N LYS A 2 34.25 -42.47 33.11
CA LYS A 2 33.64 -43.19 34.25
C LYS A 2 32.43 -42.40 34.81
N LYS A 3 31.18 -42.86 34.75
CA LYS A 3 30.66 -44.16 35.25
C LYS A 3 29.33 -44.56 34.56
N LYS A 4 29.22 -45.85 34.23
CA LYS A 4 27.95 -46.60 34.18
C LYS A 4 27.41 -46.74 35.60
N PHE A 5 26.09 -46.76 35.79
CA PHE A 5 25.46 -47.72 36.72
C PHE A 5 24.05 -48.08 36.24
N VAL A 6 23.84 -49.39 36.18
CA VAL A 6 22.62 -50.12 35.87
C VAL A 6 22.00 -50.50 37.23
N ASN A 7 20.69 -50.43 37.41
CA ASN A 7 19.96 -51.60 37.93
C ASN A 7 18.44 -51.54 37.78
N LYS A 8 17.95 -52.74 37.44
CA LYS A 8 16.59 -53.22 37.22
C LYS A 8 15.93 -53.63 38.55
N CYS A 9 14.67 -54.06 38.43
CA CYS A 9 13.86 -54.90 39.34
C CYS A 9 13.03 -54.13 40.40
N LEU A 10 11.75 -54.43 40.68
CA LEU A 10 10.76 -55.40 40.16
C LEU A 10 9.43 -55.14 40.91
N ILE A 11 8.32 -55.78 40.49
CA ILE A 11 7.03 -55.97 41.22
C ILE A 11 6.07 -54.75 41.19
N GLY A 12 4.79 -54.83 40.83
CA GLY A 12 3.88 -55.91 40.47
C GLY A 12 2.42 -55.41 40.46
N LEU A 13 1.51 -56.28 40.02
CA LEU A 13 0.04 -56.31 40.24
C LEU A 13 -0.90 -55.37 39.45
N SER A 14 -1.44 -55.98 38.37
CA SER A 14 -2.85 -56.02 37.93
C SER A 14 -3.89 -55.17 38.66
N PHE A 15 -4.67 -54.38 37.90
CA PHE A 15 -6.13 -54.35 38.03
C PHE A 15 -6.76 -54.00 36.67
N ALA A 16 -7.66 -54.88 36.23
CA ALA A 16 -8.56 -54.65 35.11
C ALA A 16 -9.61 -53.59 35.49
N GLY A 17 -9.92 -52.67 34.57
CA GLY A 17 -10.94 -51.65 34.77
C GLY A 17 -11.37 -51.07 33.42
N LEU A 18 -12.39 -51.69 32.84
CA LEU A 18 -13.06 -51.29 31.61
C LEU A 18 -13.92 -50.03 31.88
N LEU A 19 -13.66 -48.92 31.21
CA LEU A 19 -14.67 -47.88 30.97
C LEU A 19 -14.48 -47.30 29.57
N ALA A 20 -15.44 -47.60 28.70
CA ALA A 20 -15.60 -46.98 27.40
C ALA A 20 -16.03 -45.52 27.58
N THR A 21 -15.34 -44.59 26.93
CA THR A 21 -15.83 -43.22 26.74
C THR A 21 -15.82 -42.90 25.26
N ASN A 22 -17.02 -42.79 24.68
CA ASN A 22 -17.25 -42.32 23.32
C ASN A 22 -16.80 -40.87 23.19
N SER A 23 -15.65 -40.62 22.57
CA SER A 23 -15.29 -39.29 22.10
C SER A 23 -15.99 -39.05 20.75
N VAL A 24 -17.14 -38.37 20.81
CA VAL A 24 -17.83 -37.80 19.65
C VAL A 24 -16.87 -36.83 18.96
N LEU A 25 -16.57 -37.06 17.68
CA LEU A 25 -15.91 -36.08 16.83
C LEU A 25 -16.88 -34.92 16.60
N ALA A 26 -16.64 -33.78 17.27
CA ALA A 26 -17.30 -32.54 16.94
C ALA A 26 -16.84 -32.09 15.54
N VAL A 27 -17.66 -32.36 14.52
CA VAL A 27 -17.55 -31.73 13.20
C VAL A 27 -17.92 -30.27 13.39
N ASN A 28 -16.92 -29.40 13.45
CA ASN A 28 -17.14 -27.97 13.30
C ASN A 28 -17.60 -27.72 11.86
N LYS A 29 -18.92 -27.60 11.66
CA LYS A 29 -19.46 -26.90 10.50
C LYS A 29 -19.04 -25.45 10.60
N VAL A 30 -17.97 -25.11 9.87
CA VAL A 30 -17.70 -23.72 9.51
C VAL A 30 -18.68 -23.39 8.40
N ASP A 31 -19.91 -23.01 8.77
CA ASP A 31 -20.79 -22.23 7.90
C ASP A 31 -20.23 -20.80 7.87
N GLY A 32 -19.02 -20.68 7.32
CA GLY A 32 -18.45 -19.42 6.89
C GLY A 32 -19.05 -19.12 5.55
N ASN A 33 -20.22 -18.48 5.58
CA ASN A 33 -20.70 -17.70 4.46
C ASN A 33 -19.71 -16.55 4.24
N GLU A 34 -18.56 -16.86 3.65
CA GLU A 34 -17.72 -15.88 3.00
C GLU A 34 -18.51 -15.45 1.77
N GLN A 35 -19.48 -14.54 2.01
CA GLN A 35 -19.98 -13.67 0.98
C GLN A 35 -18.76 -12.89 0.53
N VAL A 36 -18.06 -13.44 -0.46
CA VAL A 36 -17.28 -12.66 -1.39
C VAL A 36 -18.30 -11.74 -2.04
N LYS A 37 -18.58 -10.63 -1.36
CA LYS A 37 -19.11 -9.44 -2.00
C LYS A 37 -18.04 -9.08 -3.00
N ASN A 38 -18.20 -9.60 -4.21
CA ASN A 38 -17.65 -8.99 -5.41
C ASN A 38 -18.41 -7.67 -5.63
N THR A 39 -18.39 -6.78 -4.63
CA THR A 39 -18.34 -5.37 -4.93
C THR A 39 -17.05 -5.21 -5.69
N SER A 40 -17.11 -4.69 -6.93
CA SER A 40 -15.93 -4.31 -7.69
C SER A 40 -15.19 -3.21 -6.94
N GLU A 41 -14.47 -3.60 -5.90
CA GLU A 41 -13.73 -2.71 -5.02
C GLU A 41 -12.69 -1.99 -5.85
N CYS A 42 -12.53 -0.69 -5.61
CA CYS A 42 -11.51 0.12 -6.23
C CYS A 42 -10.88 1.06 -5.22
N GLY A 43 -9.79 1.70 -5.62
CA GLY A 43 -9.37 2.95 -5.03
C GLY A 43 -9.34 4.06 -6.06
N ILE A 44 -9.30 5.29 -5.58
CA ILE A 44 -9.31 6.49 -6.40
C ILE A 44 -8.08 7.33 -6.09
N ILE A 45 -7.29 7.67 -7.10
CA ILE A 45 -6.26 8.70 -6.99
C ILE A 45 -6.81 9.99 -7.59
N THR A 46 -6.81 11.07 -6.82
CA THR A 46 -7.27 12.39 -7.25
C THR A 46 -6.14 13.40 -7.21
N LEU A 47 -6.05 14.20 -8.27
CA LEU A 47 -5.10 15.28 -8.46
C LEU A 47 -5.84 16.61 -8.34
N TYR A 48 -5.39 17.45 -7.40
CA TYR A 48 -6.02 18.74 -7.16
C TYR A 48 -5.19 19.86 -7.77
N ASN A 49 -5.82 20.69 -8.61
CA ASN A 49 -5.17 21.88 -9.20
C ASN A 49 -4.72 22.90 -8.14
N LYS A 50 -5.35 22.89 -6.96
CA LYS A 50 -5.02 23.76 -5.81
C LYS A 50 -4.84 22.91 -4.54
N PRO A 51 -3.73 22.20 -4.40
CA PRO A 51 -3.38 21.53 -3.15
C PRO A 51 -2.99 22.56 -2.07
N PRO A 52 -2.85 22.14 -0.80
CA PRO A 52 -2.53 23.05 0.30
C PRO A 52 -1.13 23.67 0.14
N ALA A 53 -1.08 24.88 -0.38
CA ALA A 53 0.16 25.64 -0.60
C ALA A 53 0.93 25.92 0.70
N THR A 54 0.23 26.03 1.84
CA THR A 54 0.84 26.20 3.17
C THR A 54 1.74 25.02 3.57
N LYS A 55 1.56 23.86 2.93
CA LYS A 55 2.39 22.66 3.12
C LYS A 55 3.40 22.48 1.99
N ASP A 56 3.69 23.51 1.17
CA ASP A 56 4.50 23.42 -0.06
C ASP A 56 4.08 22.26 -0.98
N ILE A 57 2.78 21.97 -1.04
CA ILE A 57 2.25 20.93 -1.92
C ILE A 57 1.69 21.61 -3.15
N HIS A 58 2.24 21.22 -4.30
CA HIS A 58 1.88 21.72 -5.61
C HIS A 58 1.10 20.67 -6.39
N PHE A 59 0.46 21.13 -7.46
CA PHE A 59 -0.20 20.24 -8.39
C PHE A 59 0.79 19.22 -8.98
N ALA A 60 0.32 17.99 -9.15
CA ALA A 60 1.02 16.94 -9.85
C ALA A 60 0.07 16.34 -10.89
N SER A 61 0.60 15.90 -12.02
CA SER A 61 -0.15 15.15 -13.03
C SER A 61 0.37 13.72 -13.11
N ILE A 62 -0.50 12.79 -13.50
CA ILE A 62 -0.08 11.43 -13.84
C ILE A 62 0.03 11.35 -15.35
N ASN A 63 1.16 10.85 -15.84
CA ASN A 63 1.41 10.66 -17.27
C ASN A 63 1.17 9.21 -17.71
N SER A 64 1.44 8.25 -16.84
CA SER A 64 1.10 6.85 -17.09
C SER A 64 0.87 6.08 -15.80
N ILE A 65 0.06 5.03 -15.91
CA ILE A 65 -0.24 4.04 -14.88
C ILE A 65 -0.03 2.67 -15.51
N ASP A 66 0.82 1.84 -14.90
CA ASP A 66 1.16 0.49 -15.36
C ASP A 66 1.59 0.42 -16.84
N GLY A 67 2.32 1.45 -17.28
CA GLY A 67 2.80 1.57 -18.66
C GLY A 67 1.78 2.13 -19.65
N VAL A 68 0.52 2.32 -19.26
CA VAL A 68 -0.53 2.92 -20.10
C VAL A 68 -0.54 4.44 -19.92
N THR A 69 -0.37 5.18 -21.02
CA THR A 69 -0.41 6.64 -21.02
C THR A 69 -1.81 7.14 -20.66
N THR A 70 -1.88 8.08 -19.72
CA THR A 70 -3.12 8.72 -19.30
C THR A 70 -3.33 10.06 -20.01
N SER A 71 -4.59 10.52 -20.08
CA SER A 71 -4.85 11.91 -20.47
C SER A 71 -4.28 12.87 -19.42
N LEU A 72 -3.57 13.91 -19.88
CA LEU A 72 -2.99 14.93 -19.01
C LEU A 72 -4.07 15.78 -18.29
N GLU A 73 -5.29 15.80 -18.83
CA GLU A 73 -6.43 16.55 -18.26
C GLU A 73 -7.17 15.77 -17.18
N SER A 74 -6.91 14.46 -17.06
CA SER A 74 -7.58 13.62 -16.06
C SER A 74 -7.16 14.01 -14.65
N GLY A 75 -8.09 14.55 -13.88
CA GLY A 75 -7.89 14.92 -12.47
C GLY A 75 -8.16 13.76 -11.49
N SER A 76 -8.66 12.62 -11.95
CA SER A 76 -8.96 11.46 -11.09
C SER A 76 -8.83 10.15 -11.85
N PHE A 77 -8.36 9.12 -11.16
CA PHE A 77 -8.14 7.78 -11.71
C PHE A 77 -8.72 6.74 -10.76
N THR A 78 -9.64 5.93 -11.26
CA THR A 78 -10.16 4.77 -10.53
C THR A 78 -9.30 3.55 -10.90
N LEU A 79 -8.78 2.87 -9.89
CA LEU A 79 -7.85 1.75 -10.05
C LEU A 79 -8.35 0.54 -9.25
N THR A 80 -7.99 -0.64 -9.71
CA THR A 80 -8.13 -1.87 -8.92
C THR A 80 -7.30 -1.77 -7.63
N PRO A 81 -7.69 -2.43 -6.52
CA PRO A 81 -6.82 -2.55 -5.37
C PRO A 81 -5.58 -3.36 -5.75
N GLY A 82 -4.41 -2.91 -5.30
CA GLY A 82 -3.14 -3.53 -5.68
C GLY A 82 -1.99 -2.55 -5.81
N LYS A 83 -0.83 -3.07 -6.20
CA LYS A 83 0.35 -2.28 -6.50
C LYS A 83 0.29 -1.77 -7.93
N HIS A 84 0.50 -0.47 -8.10
CA HIS A 84 0.54 0.20 -9.39
C HIS A 84 1.84 0.95 -9.58
N ILE A 85 2.37 0.94 -10.81
CA ILE A 85 3.54 1.73 -11.19
C ILE A 85 3.05 3.03 -11.83
N ILE A 86 3.29 4.14 -11.16
CA ILE A 86 2.74 5.44 -11.55
C ILE A 86 3.88 6.38 -11.93
N ARG A 87 3.79 6.98 -13.13
CA ARG A 87 4.66 8.07 -13.54
C ARG A 87 4.02 9.40 -13.20
N VAL A 88 4.52 10.03 -12.13
CA VAL A 88 4.04 11.32 -11.61
C VAL A 88 4.93 12.43 -12.14
N ILE A 89 4.32 13.51 -12.64
CA ILE A 89 4.98 14.72 -13.11
C ILE A 89 4.64 15.86 -12.15
N GLU A 90 5.64 16.65 -11.75
CA GLU A 90 5.44 17.83 -10.92
C GLU A 90 5.02 19.07 -11.72
N HIS A 91 4.24 19.96 -11.07
CA HIS A 91 3.93 21.30 -11.57
C HIS A 91 4.23 22.37 -10.51
N VAL A 92 5.41 22.29 -9.89
CA VAL A 92 5.91 23.25 -8.91
C VAL A 92 6.26 24.56 -9.62
N ARG A 93 5.59 25.64 -9.18
CA ARG A 93 5.77 27.01 -9.66
C ARG A 93 6.22 27.91 -8.52
N GLU A 94 7.47 27.73 -8.09
CA GLU A 94 8.08 28.53 -7.03
C GLU A 94 9.10 29.49 -7.63
N ASN A 95 9.06 30.77 -7.21
CA ASN A 95 9.98 31.79 -7.72
C ASN A 95 11.45 31.50 -7.36
N SER A 96 11.68 30.72 -6.32
CA SER A 96 13.03 30.27 -5.91
C SER A 96 13.62 29.21 -6.83
N ILE A 97 12.85 28.69 -7.81
CA ILE A 97 13.31 27.68 -8.76
C ILE A 97 13.94 28.38 -9.97
N THR A 98 15.25 28.18 -10.17
CA THR A 98 16.03 28.78 -11.26
C THR A 98 16.34 27.79 -12.39
N ARG A 99 15.54 26.73 -12.54
CA ARG A 99 15.79 25.67 -13.53
C ARG A 99 15.65 26.19 -14.96
N ARG A 100 16.58 25.82 -15.84
CA ARG A 100 16.40 26.04 -17.29
C ARG A 100 15.52 24.94 -17.89
N ARG A 101 14.86 25.25 -19.01
CA ARG A 101 13.99 24.31 -19.73
C ARG A 101 14.77 23.04 -20.08
N GLY A 102 14.23 21.87 -19.72
CA GLY A 102 14.81 20.56 -20.04
C GLY A 102 15.90 20.06 -19.08
N GLU A 103 16.37 20.87 -18.13
CA GLU A 103 17.42 20.43 -17.18
C GLU A 103 16.86 19.66 -15.97
N ALA A 104 15.60 19.90 -15.62
CA ALA A 104 15.02 19.33 -14.41
C ALA A 104 14.42 17.95 -14.67
N LYS A 105 14.76 16.98 -13.80
CA LYS A 105 14.01 15.75 -13.67
C LYS A 105 12.67 16.06 -13.00
N ASN A 106 11.66 16.30 -13.83
CA ASN A 106 10.32 16.72 -13.44
C ASN A 106 9.34 15.55 -13.27
N TYR A 107 9.83 14.31 -13.30
CA TYR A 107 9.00 13.13 -13.07
C TYR A 107 9.68 12.14 -12.12
N HIS A 108 8.84 11.45 -11.36
CA HIS A 108 9.21 10.29 -10.56
C HIS A 108 8.32 9.11 -10.95
N ILE A 109 8.91 7.92 -10.98
CA ILE A 109 8.17 6.66 -11.10
C ILE A 109 8.06 6.11 -9.67
N ILE A 110 6.84 5.85 -9.22
CA ILE A 110 6.57 5.33 -7.88
C ILE A 110 5.81 4.02 -7.97
N GLU A 111 6.12 3.10 -7.05
CA GLU A 111 5.24 1.98 -6.72
C GLU A 111 4.23 2.50 -5.68
N PHE A 112 2.94 2.42 -6.00
CA PHE A 112 1.87 2.92 -5.15
C PHE A 112 0.88 1.79 -4.83
N GLN A 113 0.64 1.56 -3.54
CA GLN A 113 -0.36 0.61 -3.08
C GLN A 113 -1.72 1.28 -3.01
N VAL A 114 -2.66 0.80 -3.82
CA VAL A 114 -4.06 1.20 -3.79
C VAL A 114 -4.82 0.21 -2.93
N GLU A 115 -5.41 0.69 -1.84
CA GLU A 115 -6.37 -0.07 -1.03
C GLU A 115 -7.80 0.12 -1.55
N ALA A 116 -8.64 -0.90 -1.34
CA ALA A 116 -10.07 -0.87 -1.62
C ALA A 116 -10.81 0.19 -0.78
N GLY A 117 -11.77 0.88 -1.39
CA GLY A 117 -12.63 1.87 -0.74
C GLY A 117 -11.88 3.14 -0.29
N LYS A 118 -10.69 3.41 -0.82
CA LYS A 118 -9.88 4.57 -0.44
C LYS A 118 -9.71 5.55 -1.59
N LYS A 119 -9.71 6.84 -1.22
CA LYS A 119 -9.41 7.97 -2.08
C LYS A 119 -8.15 8.66 -1.60
N TYR A 120 -7.19 8.86 -2.49
CA TYR A 120 -5.89 9.46 -2.22
C TYR A 120 -5.75 10.79 -2.96
N ALA A 121 -5.46 11.87 -2.24
CA ALA A 121 -5.11 13.15 -2.83
C ALA A 121 -3.59 13.21 -3.04
N LEU A 122 -3.15 13.01 -4.28
CA LEU A 122 -1.74 13.02 -4.65
C LEU A 122 -1.31 14.44 -5.07
N GLY A 123 -0.08 14.82 -4.71
CA GLY A 123 0.53 16.09 -5.09
C GLY A 123 2.05 16.03 -5.10
N ALA A 124 2.69 17.14 -5.46
CA ALA A 124 4.14 17.29 -5.48
C ALA A 124 4.58 18.17 -4.30
N LYS A 125 5.22 17.58 -3.28
CA LYS A 125 5.82 18.32 -2.18
C LYS A 125 7.14 18.94 -2.63
N TYR A 126 7.26 20.26 -2.54
CA TYR A 126 8.50 20.98 -2.81
C TYR A 126 9.47 20.90 -1.62
N ASN A 127 10.71 20.50 -1.90
CA ASN A 127 11.78 20.35 -0.93
C ASN A 127 12.71 21.56 -1.00
N ARG A 128 12.38 22.62 -0.25
CA ARG A 128 13.13 23.91 -0.24
C ARG A 128 14.64 23.74 -0.01
N LYS A 129 15.03 22.78 0.84
CA LYS A 129 16.45 22.46 1.14
C LYS A 129 17.20 21.94 -0.09
N ASN A 130 16.51 21.21 -0.97
CA ASN A 130 17.06 20.61 -2.17
C ASN A 130 16.76 21.45 -3.42
N ARG A 131 16.43 22.74 -3.26
CA ARG A 131 15.98 23.59 -4.37
C ARG A 131 16.90 23.56 -5.58
N ASN A 132 18.22 23.41 -5.42
CA ASN A 132 19.18 23.39 -6.54
C ASN A 132 19.36 22.01 -7.19
N LYS A 133 18.73 20.95 -6.67
CA LYS A 133 18.90 19.55 -7.10
C LYS A 133 17.91 19.17 -8.21
N PHE A 134 17.81 20.03 -9.24
CA PHE A 134 16.85 19.84 -10.34
C PHE A 134 17.18 18.64 -11.22
N LYS A 135 18.46 18.44 -11.55
CA LYS A 135 18.93 17.36 -12.44
C LYS A 135 18.66 15.98 -11.85
N THR A 136 18.75 15.84 -10.53
CA THR A 136 18.49 14.58 -9.83
C THR A 136 17.01 14.41 -9.45
N GLY A 137 16.23 15.49 -9.44
CA GLY A 137 14.80 15.48 -9.11
C GLY A 137 14.51 15.55 -7.61
N GLU A 138 15.52 15.68 -6.75
CA GLU A 138 15.38 15.70 -5.28
C GLU A 138 14.73 16.97 -4.73
N TYR A 139 14.59 18.01 -5.55
CA TYR A 139 13.92 19.26 -5.20
C TYR A 139 12.41 19.08 -4.95
N TRP A 140 11.83 17.93 -5.27
CA TRP A 140 10.45 17.61 -4.97
C TRP A 140 10.24 16.11 -4.72
N THR A 141 9.09 15.75 -4.14
CA THR A 141 8.72 14.36 -3.89
C THR A 141 7.19 14.19 -4.06
N PRO A 142 6.71 13.12 -4.72
CA PRO A 142 5.29 12.82 -4.75
C PRO A 142 4.80 12.47 -3.34
N VAL A 143 3.66 13.02 -2.94
CA VAL A 143 3.09 12.79 -1.60
C VAL A 143 1.58 12.67 -1.66
N VAL A 144 1.03 11.75 -0.88
CA VAL A 144 -0.40 11.74 -0.55
C VAL A 144 -0.61 12.61 0.68
N TRP A 145 -1.36 13.69 0.52
CA TRP A 145 -1.56 14.68 1.59
C TRP A 145 -2.92 14.60 2.27
N LYS A 146 -3.84 13.83 1.70
CA LYS A 146 -5.14 13.51 2.27
C LYS A 146 -5.58 12.13 1.78
N THR A 147 -6.09 11.34 2.70
CA THR A 147 -6.76 10.07 2.41
C THR A 147 -8.17 10.13 2.99
N SER A 148 -9.15 9.61 2.27
CA SER A 148 -10.53 9.48 2.76
C SER A 148 -11.12 8.16 2.28
N GLU A 149 -12.17 7.71 2.94
CA GLU A 149 -12.94 6.56 2.48
C GLU A 149 -13.89 6.98 1.35
N VAL A 150 -14.15 6.07 0.44
CA VAL A 150 -15.06 6.29 -0.68
C VAL A 150 -15.68 4.97 -1.11
N ASP A 151 -16.99 4.98 -1.35
CA ASP A 151 -17.63 3.90 -2.07
C ASP A 151 -17.37 4.10 -3.57
N CYS A 152 -16.70 3.14 -4.19
CA CYS A 152 -16.43 3.19 -5.61
C CYS A 152 -16.64 1.81 -6.23
N LYS A 153 -16.89 1.80 -7.56
CA LYS A 153 -17.05 0.61 -8.37
C LYS A 153 -16.27 0.78 -9.67
N LEU A 154 -15.59 -0.28 -10.11
CA LEU A 154 -14.94 -0.35 -11.44
C LEU A 154 -15.95 -0.53 -12.56
#